data_AF-A0A4Q1T1P8-F1
#
_entry.id   AF-A0A4Q1T1P8-F1
#
_cell.length_a   1.000
_cell.length_b   1.000
_cell.length_c   1.000
_cell.angle_alpha   90.00
_cell.angle_beta   90.00
_cell.angle_gamma   90.00
#
_symmetry.space_group_name_H-M   'P 1'
#
loop_
_entity.id
_entity.type
_entity.pdbx_description
1 polymer ?
#
loop_
_entity_poly.entity_id
_entity_poly.type
_entity_poly.pdbx_seq_one_letter_code
_entity_poly.pdbx_strand_id
1 'polypeptide(L)'
;MLRLVKEREVVATPNQIPNPVEALWEIELLYGKHPAYTEFTYAVNFTTRLEGNASKCFLVIDLRERFDEYLRDLNVFGAMERAEFHKVIDYVKYLKINGLFRRVPNLLTVMEGSASTDESFELFEMVVDAVFSDSDAFPTISSNAYKHGVSFGVILDTEQYVSKYGKNVIGVTTEALLEILDLDGNSKNVRLLEIARGWKEQGLLLKKSRQARLQEPIKPNISSNEVKRFYIFRIDGIAQE
;
A
#
# COMPACT_ATOMS: atom_id res chain seq x y z
N MET A 1 -30.56 19.54 -6.53
CA MET A 1 -31.32 18.38 -7.06
C MET A 1 -30.49 17.13 -6.79
N LEU A 2 -30.67 16.51 -5.61
CA LEU A 2 -29.92 15.33 -5.17
C LEU A 2 -30.49 14.10 -5.87
N ARG A 3 -29.70 13.46 -6.74
CA ARG A 3 -30.03 12.14 -7.28
C ARG A 3 -29.70 11.10 -6.24
N LEU A 4 -30.72 10.65 -5.51
CA LEU A 4 -30.73 9.37 -4.81
C LEU A 4 -30.45 8.26 -5.83
N VAL A 5 -29.25 7.71 -5.80
CA VAL A 5 -28.94 6.46 -6.50
C VAL A 5 -29.61 5.36 -5.71
N LYS A 6 -30.68 4.80 -6.29
CA LYS A 6 -31.48 3.68 -5.80
C LYS A 6 -30.58 2.61 -5.15
N GLU A 7 -30.70 2.45 -3.84
CA GLU A 7 -30.30 1.20 -3.18
C GLU A 7 -31.06 0.07 -3.89
N ARG A 8 -30.32 -0.83 -4.54
CA ARG A 8 -30.90 -2.07 -5.02
C ARG A 8 -31.24 -2.88 -3.78
N GLU A 9 -32.53 -2.92 -3.44
CA GLU A 9 -33.10 -3.93 -2.55
C GLU A 9 -32.57 -5.30 -2.96
N VAL A 10 -31.97 -6.00 -1.99
CA VAL A 10 -31.52 -7.37 -2.13
C VAL A 10 -32.78 -8.23 -2.28
N VAL A 11 -33.17 -8.48 -3.52
CA VAL A 11 -34.16 -9.50 -3.85
C VAL A 11 -33.55 -10.83 -3.41
N ALA A 12 -34.10 -11.42 -2.34
CA ALA A 12 -33.73 -12.74 -1.86
C ALA A 12 -33.83 -13.73 -3.03
N THR A 13 -32.69 -14.22 -3.49
CA THR A 13 -32.60 -15.21 -4.57
C THR A 13 -32.65 -16.62 -3.98
N PRO A 14 -33.33 -17.59 -4.63
CA PRO A 14 -33.74 -18.85 -3.98
C PRO A 14 -32.64 -19.88 -3.74
N ASN A 15 -31.37 -19.57 -4.02
CA ASN A 15 -30.25 -20.51 -3.96
C ASN A 15 -29.03 -19.87 -3.30
N GLN A 16 -29.14 -19.49 -2.02
CA GLN A 16 -27.96 -19.14 -1.23
C GLN A 16 -27.16 -20.43 -0.97
N ILE A 17 -26.01 -20.55 -1.61
CA ILE A 17 -25.05 -21.60 -1.23
C ILE A 17 -24.54 -21.22 0.17
N PRO A 18 -24.67 -22.09 1.18
CA PRO A 18 -24.16 -21.78 2.52
C PRO A 18 -22.63 -21.67 2.48
N ASN A 19 -22.07 -20.87 3.38
CA ASN A 19 -20.62 -20.81 3.54
C ASN A 19 -20.11 -22.22 3.92
N PRO A 20 -19.25 -22.84 3.11
CA PRO A 20 -18.84 -24.23 3.31
C PRO A 20 -18.02 -24.46 4.59
N VAL A 21 -17.52 -23.40 5.22
CA VAL A 21 -16.68 -23.41 6.42
C VAL A 21 -17.23 -22.51 7.53
N GLU A 22 -18.54 -22.24 7.51
CA GLU A 22 -19.19 -21.27 8.41
C GLU A 22 -18.99 -21.56 9.91
N ALA A 23 -18.73 -22.81 10.27
CA ALA A 23 -18.46 -23.20 11.65
C ALA A 23 -17.22 -22.49 12.24
N LEU A 24 -16.19 -22.25 11.41
CA LEU A 24 -14.91 -21.70 11.84
C LEU A 24 -14.57 -20.36 11.18
N TRP A 25 -15.16 -20.06 10.03
CA TRP A 25 -14.76 -18.92 9.22
C TRP A 25 -15.95 -18.11 8.76
N GLU A 26 -15.86 -16.80 8.92
CA GLU A 26 -16.67 -15.82 8.20
C GLU A 26 -15.93 -15.39 6.93
N ILE A 27 -16.64 -15.38 5.80
CA ILE A 27 -16.08 -15.05 4.49
C ILE A 27 -16.84 -13.87 3.92
N GLU A 28 -16.14 -12.76 3.70
CA GLU A 28 -16.69 -11.55 3.09
C GLU A 28 -16.00 -11.27 1.75
N LEU A 29 -16.77 -11.05 0.69
CA LEU A 29 -16.24 -10.57 -0.58
C LEU A 29 -16.24 -9.04 -0.61
N LEU A 30 -15.09 -8.47 -0.98
CA LEU A 30 -14.86 -7.03 -1.08
C LEU A 30 -14.64 -6.63 -2.54
N TYR A 31 -15.13 -5.45 -2.93
CA TYR A 31 -14.90 -4.86 -4.25
C TYR A 31 -14.38 -3.44 -4.11
N GLY A 32 -13.21 -3.15 -4.68
CA GLY A 32 -12.55 -1.86 -4.49
C GLY A 32 -11.35 -1.65 -5.42
N LYS A 33 -10.69 -0.50 -5.24
CA LYS A 33 -9.48 -0.17 -6.00
C LYS A 33 -8.27 -0.85 -5.37
N HIS A 34 -7.45 -1.50 -6.21
CA HIS A 34 -6.14 -2.03 -5.83
C HIS A 34 -5.06 -1.42 -6.76
N PRO A 35 -3.90 -0.98 -6.27
CA PRO A 35 -2.92 -0.25 -7.10
C PRO A 35 -2.29 -1.08 -8.22
N ALA A 36 -2.20 -2.40 -8.05
CA ALA A 36 -1.65 -3.28 -9.08
C ALA A 36 -2.56 -3.40 -10.31
N TYR A 37 -3.80 -2.93 -10.26
CA TYR A 37 -4.77 -3.07 -11.36
C TYR A 37 -5.35 -1.71 -11.79
N THR A 38 -5.58 -1.54 -13.10
CA THR A 38 -6.21 -0.33 -13.66
C THR A 38 -7.69 -0.25 -13.31
N GLU A 39 -8.37 -1.39 -13.30
CA GLU A 39 -9.77 -1.51 -12.92
C GLU A 39 -9.95 -1.78 -11.42
N PHE A 40 -11.20 -1.70 -10.96
CA PHE A 40 -11.58 -2.21 -9.66
C PHE A 40 -11.51 -3.74 -9.68
N THR A 41 -11.15 -4.34 -8.55
CA THR A 41 -10.98 -5.78 -8.41
C THR A 41 -11.65 -6.30 -7.14
N TYR A 42 -11.56 -7.60 -6.91
CA TYR A 42 -12.15 -8.29 -5.77
C TYR A 42 -11.07 -8.83 -4.84
N ALA A 43 -11.30 -8.69 -3.54
CA ALA A 43 -10.56 -9.38 -2.50
C ALA A 43 -11.53 -10.14 -1.61
N VAL A 44 -11.12 -11.27 -1.06
CA VAL A 44 -11.90 -12.03 -0.08
C VAL A 44 -11.24 -11.87 1.28
N ASN A 45 -12.03 -11.46 2.27
CA ASN A 45 -11.61 -11.40 3.66
C ASN A 45 -12.09 -12.65 4.40
N PHE A 46 -11.15 -13.32 5.05
CA PHE A 46 -11.40 -14.47 5.92
C PHE A 46 -11.23 -14.03 7.36
N THR A 47 -12.30 -14.13 8.16
CA THR A 47 -12.23 -13.84 9.60
C THR A 47 -12.49 -15.14 10.36
N THR A 48 -11.56 -15.55 11.21
CA THR A 48 -11.76 -16.75 12.05
C THR A 48 -12.78 -16.44 13.15
N ARG A 49 -13.62 -17.42 13.48
CA ARG A 49 -14.53 -17.38 14.63
C ARG A 49 -13.88 -17.90 15.92
N LEU A 50 -12.62 -18.32 15.84
CA LEU A 50 -11.81 -18.68 17.00
C LEU A 50 -11.42 -17.44 17.82
N GLU A 51 -10.83 -17.68 18.98
CA GLU A 51 -10.35 -16.63 19.87
C GLU A 51 -9.42 -15.64 19.15
N GLY A 52 -9.67 -14.34 19.37
CA GLY A 52 -8.93 -13.25 18.75
C GLY A 52 -9.51 -12.71 17.44
N ASN A 53 -10.49 -13.38 16.82
CA ASN A 53 -11.15 -12.94 15.57
C ASN A 53 -10.17 -12.47 14.48
N ALA A 54 -9.01 -13.15 14.38
CA ALA A 54 -8.00 -12.80 13.41
C ALA A 54 -8.55 -12.87 11.98
N SER A 55 -8.14 -11.92 11.14
CA SER A 55 -8.60 -11.83 9.76
C SER A 55 -7.44 -11.76 8.79
N LYS A 56 -7.62 -12.33 7.60
CA LYS A 56 -6.69 -12.16 6.49
C LYS A 56 -7.43 -12.02 5.17
N CYS A 57 -6.98 -11.07 4.35
CA CYS A 57 -7.65 -10.71 3.11
C CYS A 57 -6.72 -10.95 1.92
N PHE A 58 -7.25 -11.62 0.90
CA PHE A 58 -6.49 -12.02 -0.29
C PHE A 58 -7.19 -11.58 -1.57
N LEU A 59 -6.41 -11.27 -2.60
CA LEU A 59 -6.99 -10.99 -3.92
C LEU A 59 -7.62 -12.26 -4.50
N VAL A 60 -8.85 -12.13 -5.02
CA VAL A 60 -9.60 -13.28 -5.55
C VAL A 60 -8.92 -13.92 -6.75
N ILE A 61 -8.21 -13.12 -7.55
CA ILE A 61 -7.47 -13.61 -8.73
C ILE A 61 -6.31 -14.53 -8.35
N ASP A 62 -5.70 -14.31 -7.17
CA ASP A 62 -4.52 -15.05 -6.72
C ASP A 62 -4.89 -16.35 -5.99
N LEU A 63 -6.16 -16.53 -5.57
CA LEU A 63 -6.59 -17.68 -4.76
C LEU A 63 -6.24 -19.04 -5.37
N ARG A 64 -6.25 -19.15 -6.70
CA ARG A 64 -5.92 -20.39 -7.41
C ARG A 64 -4.42 -20.54 -7.65
N GLU A 65 -3.73 -19.43 -7.91
CA GLU A 65 -2.29 -19.44 -8.24
C GLU A 65 -1.44 -19.64 -6.99
N ARG A 66 -1.84 -19.03 -5.86
CA ARG A 66 -1.15 -19.08 -4.57
C ARG A 66 -1.87 -19.95 -3.54
N PHE A 67 -2.56 -20.98 -4.02
CA PHE A 67 -3.45 -21.82 -3.23
C PHE A 67 -2.79 -22.39 -1.96
N ASP A 68 -1.64 -23.06 -2.09
CA ASP A 68 -0.98 -23.72 -0.95
C ASP A 68 -0.38 -22.72 0.05
N GLU A 69 0.01 -21.52 -0.42
CA GLU A 69 0.49 -20.43 0.42
C GLU A 69 -0.65 -19.85 1.26
N TYR A 70 -1.77 -19.50 0.64
CA TYR A 70 -2.92 -18.93 1.34
C TYR A 70 -3.56 -19.93 2.31
N LEU A 71 -3.60 -21.21 1.94
CA LEU A 71 -4.05 -22.26 2.85
C LEU A 71 -3.15 -22.35 4.09
N ARG A 72 -1.82 -22.26 3.91
CA ARG A 72 -0.89 -22.24 5.04
C ARG A 72 -1.13 -21.02 5.93
N ASP A 73 -1.30 -19.85 5.33
CA ASP A 73 -1.55 -18.60 6.05
C ASP A 73 -2.83 -18.64 6.88
N LEU A 74 -3.93 -19.16 6.31
CA LEU A 74 -5.19 -19.34 7.02
C LEU A 74 -5.06 -20.34 8.19
N ASN A 75 -4.21 -21.35 8.03
CA ASN A 75 -3.94 -22.36 9.06
C ASN A 75 -3.01 -21.88 10.19
N VAL A 76 -2.46 -20.66 10.12
CA VAL A 76 -1.65 -20.09 11.22
C VAL A 76 -2.52 -19.76 12.44
N PHE A 77 -3.73 -19.25 12.22
CA PHE A 77 -4.65 -18.77 13.26
C PHE A 77 -6.07 -19.36 13.14
N GLY A 78 -6.23 -20.37 12.28
CA GLY A 78 -7.45 -21.13 12.13
C GLY A 78 -7.17 -22.54 11.63
N ALA A 79 -8.21 -23.24 11.20
CA ALA A 79 -8.10 -24.56 10.61
C ALA A 79 -8.97 -24.63 9.35
N MET A 80 -8.37 -25.03 8.24
CA MET A 80 -9.05 -25.24 6.97
C MET A 80 -8.31 -26.33 6.20
N GLU A 81 -9.04 -27.37 5.80
CA GLU A 81 -8.50 -28.42 4.95
C GLU A 81 -8.44 -28.00 3.48
N ARG A 82 -7.58 -28.66 2.71
CA ARG A 82 -7.43 -28.41 1.26
C ARG A 82 -8.76 -28.54 0.51
N ALA A 83 -9.55 -29.57 0.82
CA ALA A 83 -10.84 -29.79 0.17
C ALA A 83 -11.86 -28.68 0.52
N GLU A 84 -11.81 -28.17 1.74
CA GLU A 84 -12.64 -27.04 2.19
C GLU A 84 -12.24 -25.76 1.47
N PHE A 85 -10.95 -25.49 1.33
CA PHE A 85 -10.48 -24.30 0.65
C PHE A 85 -10.85 -24.27 -0.85
N HIS A 86 -10.90 -25.43 -1.52
CA HIS A 86 -11.47 -25.52 -2.86
C HIS A 86 -12.95 -25.12 -2.90
N LYS A 87 -13.77 -25.61 -1.95
CA LYS A 87 -15.19 -25.23 -1.84
C LYS A 87 -15.36 -23.74 -1.56
N VAL A 88 -14.49 -23.18 -0.73
CA VAL A 88 -14.43 -21.74 -0.46
C VAL A 88 -14.17 -20.94 -1.73
N ILE A 89 -13.24 -21.35 -2.58
CA ILE A 89 -12.98 -20.64 -3.86
C ILE A 89 -14.22 -20.65 -4.75
N ASP A 90 -14.94 -21.77 -4.80
CA ASP A 90 -16.19 -21.86 -5.57
C ASP A 90 -17.32 -21.03 -4.92
N TYR A 91 -17.37 -20.96 -3.59
CA TYR A 91 -18.27 -20.06 -2.86
C TYR A 91 -17.97 -18.58 -3.14
N VAL A 92 -16.70 -18.16 -3.14
CA VAL A 92 -16.28 -16.80 -3.51
C VAL A 92 -16.67 -16.45 -4.94
N LYS A 93 -16.56 -17.39 -5.88
CA LYS A 93 -17.05 -17.21 -7.25
C LYS A 93 -18.56 -17.03 -7.30
N TYR A 94 -19.30 -17.82 -6.52
CA TYR A 94 -20.74 -17.67 -6.37
C TYR A 94 -21.09 -16.25 -5.86
N LEU A 95 -20.43 -15.77 -4.80
CA LEU A 95 -20.64 -14.42 -4.27
C LEU A 95 -20.40 -13.35 -5.36
N LYS A 96 -19.30 -13.49 -6.11
CA LYS A 96 -18.94 -12.58 -7.20
C LYS A 96 -19.99 -12.54 -8.32
N ILE A 97 -20.45 -13.71 -8.79
CA ILE A 97 -21.44 -13.82 -9.88
C ILE A 97 -22.78 -13.20 -9.46
N ASN A 98 -23.18 -13.38 -8.20
CA ASN A 98 -24.46 -12.89 -7.67
C ASN A 98 -24.40 -11.46 -7.13
N GLY A 99 -23.23 -10.80 -7.22
CA GLY A 99 -23.08 -9.41 -6.76
C GLY A 99 -23.14 -9.25 -5.23
N LEU A 100 -22.85 -10.31 -4.49
CA LEU A 100 -22.86 -10.33 -3.03
C LEU A 100 -21.48 -9.92 -2.51
N PHE A 101 -21.26 -8.61 -2.41
CA PHE A 101 -19.99 -8.06 -1.93
C PHE A 101 -20.18 -6.68 -1.29
N ARG A 102 -19.28 -6.34 -0.37
CA ARG A 102 -19.17 -4.99 0.19
C ARG A 102 -18.23 -4.14 -0.66
N ARG A 103 -18.64 -2.92 -1.00
CA ARG A 103 -17.77 -1.97 -1.69
C ARG A 103 -16.87 -1.27 -0.68
N VAL A 104 -15.58 -1.19 -0.99
CA VAL A 104 -14.61 -0.43 -0.20
C VAL A 104 -13.85 0.54 -1.12
N PRO A 105 -13.49 1.74 -0.65
CA PRO A 105 -12.75 2.71 -1.48
C PRO A 105 -11.41 2.16 -1.96
N ASN A 106 -10.71 1.42 -1.10
CA ASN A 106 -9.35 0.94 -1.30
C ASN A 106 -9.19 -0.43 -0.65
N LEU A 107 -8.81 -1.44 -1.44
CA LEU A 107 -8.64 -2.81 -0.95
C LEU A 107 -7.40 -2.96 -0.07
N LEU A 108 -6.36 -2.16 -0.31
CA LEU A 108 -5.10 -2.30 0.42
C LEU A 108 -5.24 -2.08 1.92
N THR A 109 -6.00 -1.06 2.28
CA THR A 109 -6.24 -0.72 3.68
C THR A 109 -6.92 -1.86 4.44
N VAL A 110 -7.68 -2.70 3.74
CA VAL A 110 -8.31 -3.90 4.33
C VAL A 110 -7.38 -5.11 4.30
N MET A 111 -6.42 -5.16 3.38
CA MET A 111 -5.49 -6.29 3.22
C MET A 111 -4.28 -6.23 4.16
N GLU A 112 -3.65 -5.07 4.28
CA GLU A 112 -2.39 -4.89 5.05
C GLU A 112 -2.60 -4.04 6.31
N GLY A 113 -3.84 -3.59 6.55
CA GLY A 113 -4.15 -2.55 7.52
C GLY A 113 -3.73 -1.16 7.04
N SER A 114 -4.32 -0.12 7.63
CA SER A 114 -3.75 1.23 7.58
C SER A 114 -2.55 1.31 8.50
N ALA A 115 -1.44 1.92 8.06
CA ALA A 115 -0.43 2.36 9.02
C ALA A 115 -1.10 3.30 10.03
N SER A 116 -0.95 3.03 11.32
CA SER A 116 -1.48 3.93 12.34
C SER A 116 -0.73 5.27 12.27
N THR A 117 -1.27 6.30 12.90
CA THR A 117 -0.60 7.60 12.98
C THR A 117 0.78 7.45 13.62
N ASP A 118 0.83 6.72 14.74
CA ASP A 118 2.05 6.49 15.54
C ASP A 118 3.07 5.67 14.76
N GLU A 119 2.65 4.55 14.14
CA GLU A 119 3.54 3.72 13.33
C GLU A 119 4.10 4.51 12.14
N SER A 120 3.26 5.31 11.47
CA SER A 120 3.73 6.14 10.37
C SER A 120 4.75 7.17 10.86
N PHE A 121 4.60 7.72 12.06
CA PHE A 121 5.57 8.66 12.62
C PHE A 121 6.90 7.97 12.94
N GLU A 122 6.87 6.81 13.61
CA GLU A 122 8.07 6.01 13.91
C GLU A 122 8.85 5.64 12.64
N LEU A 123 8.15 5.18 11.59
CA LEU A 123 8.78 4.86 10.31
C LEU A 123 9.32 6.10 9.59
N PHE A 124 8.72 7.28 9.81
CA PHE A 124 9.26 8.53 9.29
C PHE A 124 10.56 8.93 9.99
N GLU A 125 10.64 8.77 11.31
CA GLU A 125 11.87 9.02 12.09
C GLU A 125 13.03 8.15 11.58
N MET A 126 12.79 6.90 11.19
CA MET A 126 13.83 6.06 10.55
C MET A 126 14.37 6.68 9.25
N VAL A 127 13.52 7.33 8.44
CA VAL A 127 13.95 8.05 7.24
C VAL A 127 14.79 9.27 7.62
N VAL A 128 14.38 10.00 8.65
CA VAL A 128 15.12 11.16 9.16
C VAL A 128 16.51 10.74 9.67
N ASP A 129 16.57 9.69 10.49
CA ASP A 129 17.81 9.12 11.01
C ASP A 129 18.75 8.67 9.91
N ALA A 130 18.22 8.01 8.86
CA ALA A 130 19.03 7.59 7.71
C ALA A 130 19.67 8.79 6.99
N VAL A 131 18.92 9.88 6.83
CA VAL A 131 19.42 11.09 6.17
C VAL A 131 20.51 11.79 6.98
N PHE A 132 20.37 11.83 8.31
CA PHE A 132 21.38 12.44 9.18
C PHE A 132 22.60 11.56 9.41
N SER A 133 22.43 10.24 9.39
CA SER A 133 23.52 9.29 9.66
C SER A 133 24.44 9.06 8.47
N ASP A 134 23.95 9.24 7.24
CA ASP A 134 24.72 9.06 6.01
C ASP A 134 24.45 10.18 5.00
N SER A 135 25.07 11.34 5.19
CA SER A 135 24.91 12.48 4.30
C SER A 135 25.39 12.22 2.87
N ASP A 136 26.34 11.30 2.69
CA ASP A 136 26.93 10.99 1.39
C ASP A 136 25.95 10.18 0.51
N ALA A 137 25.05 9.40 1.13
CA ALA A 137 23.94 8.74 0.45
C ALA A 137 22.89 9.73 -0.10
N PHE A 138 22.91 10.99 0.36
CA PHE A 138 21.96 12.04 -0.01
C PHE A 138 22.65 13.32 -0.53
N PRO A 139 23.35 13.24 -1.68
CA PRO A 139 23.99 14.42 -2.27
C PRO A 139 22.95 15.49 -2.66
N THR A 140 23.39 16.73 -2.77
CA THR A 140 22.54 17.82 -3.28
C THR A 140 22.40 17.74 -4.80
N ILE A 141 21.31 18.27 -5.37
CA ILE A 141 21.18 18.38 -6.83
C ILE A 141 22.29 19.27 -7.39
N SER A 142 22.63 20.36 -6.70
CA SER A 142 23.72 21.26 -7.13
C SER A 142 25.10 20.61 -7.18
N SER A 143 25.38 19.65 -6.29
CA SER A 143 26.64 18.90 -6.31
C SER A 143 26.79 17.99 -7.53
N ASN A 144 25.68 17.65 -8.19
CA ASN A 144 25.64 16.78 -9.36
C ASN A 144 26.29 15.40 -9.11
N ALA A 145 26.30 14.95 -7.84
CA ALA A 145 26.97 13.75 -7.38
C ALA A 145 26.04 12.52 -7.26
N TYR A 146 24.74 12.69 -7.51
CA TYR A 146 23.79 11.58 -7.40
C TYR A 146 24.12 10.45 -8.37
N LYS A 147 24.17 9.22 -7.83
CA LYS A 147 24.42 8.00 -8.59
C LYS A 147 23.33 6.98 -8.30
N HIS A 148 22.61 6.57 -9.35
CA HIS A 148 21.55 5.58 -9.21
C HIS A 148 22.10 4.24 -8.73
N GLY A 149 21.45 3.62 -7.74
CA GLY A 149 21.87 2.37 -7.11
C GLY A 149 22.99 2.53 -6.08
N VAL A 150 23.47 3.75 -5.82
CA VAL A 150 24.44 4.06 -4.76
C VAL A 150 23.86 5.10 -3.81
N SER A 151 23.33 6.20 -4.35
CA SER A 151 22.64 7.22 -3.57
C SER A 151 21.22 6.76 -3.22
N PHE A 152 20.83 6.95 -1.97
CA PHE A 152 19.49 6.64 -1.48
C PHE A 152 18.46 7.70 -1.89
N GLY A 153 18.93 8.94 -2.01
CA GLY A 153 18.11 10.08 -2.38
C GLY A 153 18.93 11.27 -2.82
N VAL A 154 18.28 12.44 -2.83
CA VAL A 154 18.89 13.69 -3.23
C VAL A 154 18.26 14.87 -2.48
N ILE A 155 19.07 15.79 -2.00
CA ILE A 155 18.61 17.05 -1.37
C ILE A 155 18.22 18.03 -2.48
N LEU A 156 16.99 18.56 -2.39
CA LEU A 156 16.39 19.42 -3.41
C LEU A 156 16.72 20.90 -3.16
N ASP A 157 17.98 21.27 -3.38
CA ASP A 157 18.54 22.57 -3.02
C ASP A 157 18.50 23.64 -4.12
N THR A 158 18.18 23.27 -5.37
CA THR A 158 18.12 24.22 -6.47
C THR A 158 16.89 25.12 -6.39
N GLU A 159 17.01 26.36 -6.90
CA GLU A 159 15.95 27.38 -6.87
C GLU A 159 14.59 26.87 -7.40
N GLN A 160 14.63 26.05 -8.46
CA GLN A 160 13.44 25.43 -9.04
C GLN A 160 12.67 24.58 -8.01
N TYR A 161 13.38 23.75 -7.23
CA TYR A 161 12.74 22.84 -6.27
C TYR A 161 12.46 23.53 -4.93
N VAL A 162 13.34 24.43 -4.49
CA VAL A 162 13.11 25.27 -3.31
C VAL A 162 11.84 26.10 -3.48
N SER A 163 11.63 26.68 -4.67
CA SER A 163 10.39 27.42 -4.97
C SER A 163 9.14 26.53 -4.98
N LYS A 164 9.27 25.25 -5.39
CA LYS A 164 8.14 24.32 -5.52
C LYS A 164 7.75 23.68 -4.18
N TYR A 165 8.73 23.29 -3.36
CA TYR A 165 8.51 22.45 -2.17
C TYR A 165 8.92 23.14 -0.85
N GLY A 166 9.70 24.21 -0.93
CA GLY A 166 10.33 24.88 0.21
C GLY A 166 11.78 24.43 0.43
N LYS A 167 12.40 24.93 1.50
CA LYS A 167 13.73 24.52 1.95
C LYS A 167 13.69 23.19 2.70
N ASN A 168 14.86 22.57 2.87
CA ASN A 168 15.06 21.33 3.63
C ASN A 168 14.18 20.17 3.13
N VAL A 169 14.14 20.03 1.80
CA VAL A 169 13.34 19.00 1.14
C VAL A 169 14.28 17.98 0.54
N ILE A 170 13.95 16.71 0.76
CA ILE A 170 14.70 15.59 0.24
C ILE A 170 13.82 14.70 -0.63
N GLY A 171 14.36 14.20 -1.72
CA GLY A 171 13.76 13.14 -2.52
C GLY A 171 14.40 11.80 -2.18
N VAL A 172 13.61 10.82 -1.77
CA VAL A 172 14.09 9.45 -1.48
C VAL A 172 13.51 8.47 -2.50
N THR A 173 14.34 7.55 -2.99
CA THR A 173 13.92 6.55 -3.98
C THR A 173 13.05 5.45 -3.35
N THR A 174 12.38 4.65 -4.19
CA THR A 174 11.55 3.54 -3.67
C THR A 174 12.43 2.46 -3.07
N GLU A 175 13.52 2.15 -3.75
CA GLU A 175 14.50 1.15 -3.37
C GLU A 175 15.12 1.49 -2.00
N ALA A 176 15.54 2.75 -1.82
CA ALA A 176 16.08 3.21 -0.54
C ALA A 176 15.05 3.19 0.59
N LEU A 177 13.78 3.54 0.34
CA LEU A 177 12.76 3.44 1.38
C LEU A 177 12.48 1.99 1.79
N LEU A 178 12.52 1.04 0.85
CA LEU A 178 12.38 -0.37 1.20
C LEU A 178 13.56 -0.84 2.08
N GLU A 179 14.76 -0.36 1.79
CA GLU A 179 15.97 -0.69 2.57
C GLU A 179 15.98 -0.01 3.95
N ILE A 180 15.73 1.30 4.02
CA ILE A 180 15.72 2.08 5.27
C ILE A 180 14.67 1.52 6.25
N LEU A 181 13.50 1.15 5.74
CA LEU A 181 12.39 0.66 6.56
C LEU A 181 12.45 -0.86 6.80
N ASP A 182 13.49 -1.53 6.32
CA ASP A 182 13.65 -2.99 6.39
C ASP A 182 12.40 -3.75 5.89
N LEU A 183 11.80 -3.25 4.80
CA LEU A 183 10.60 -3.82 4.22
C LEU A 183 10.96 -4.92 3.22
N ASP A 184 10.71 -6.15 3.64
CA ASP A 184 10.97 -7.34 2.82
C ASP A 184 9.72 -8.17 2.49
N GLY A 185 9.89 -9.10 1.55
CA GLY A 185 8.85 -10.01 1.11
C GLY A 185 7.96 -9.50 -0.03
N ASN A 186 6.94 -10.31 -0.37
CA ASN A 186 6.12 -10.12 -1.57
C ASN A 186 5.16 -8.91 -1.50
N SER A 187 4.83 -8.45 -0.29
CA SER A 187 3.93 -7.30 -0.06
C SER A 187 4.67 -5.99 0.22
N LYS A 188 6.01 -5.95 0.20
CA LYS A 188 6.79 -4.76 0.60
C LYS A 188 6.41 -3.47 -0.12
N ASN A 189 6.18 -3.54 -1.44
CA ASN A 189 5.75 -2.40 -2.25
C ASN A 189 4.35 -1.91 -1.86
N VAL A 190 3.48 -2.85 -1.49
CA VAL A 190 2.12 -2.55 -1.05
C VAL A 190 2.16 -1.89 0.33
N ARG A 191 2.95 -2.45 1.24
CA ARG A 191 3.15 -1.92 2.59
C ARG A 191 3.72 -0.51 2.56
N LEU A 192 4.76 -0.28 1.75
CA LEU A 192 5.33 1.04 1.52
C LEU A 192 4.29 2.05 1.00
N LEU A 193 3.33 1.61 0.18
CA LEU A 193 2.28 2.49 -0.31
C LEU A 193 1.30 2.90 0.79
N GLU A 194 0.93 2.00 1.71
CA GLU A 194 0.09 2.36 2.86
C GLU A 194 0.84 3.31 3.81
N ILE A 195 2.10 3.03 4.12
CA ILE A 195 2.96 3.91 4.93
C ILE A 195 3.05 5.31 4.28
N ALA A 196 3.34 5.37 2.97
CA ALA A 196 3.41 6.64 2.24
C ALA A 196 2.06 7.39 2.16
N ARG A 197 0.92 6.68 2.22
CA ARG A 197 -0.40 7.30 2.37
C ARG A 197 -0.55 7.93 3.74
N GLY A 198 -0.19 7.21 4.81
CA GLY A 198 -0.16 7.74 6.18
C GLY A 198 0.70 9.00 6.28
N TRP A 199 1.94 8.96 5.78
CA TRP A 199 2.82 10.13 5.74
C TRP A 199 2.23 11.32 4.99
N LYS A 200 1.53 11.08 3.87
CA LYS A 200 0.88 12.15 3.12
C LYS A 200 -0.28 12.77 3.90
N GLU A 201 -1.09 11.96 4.56
CA GLU A 201 -2.23 12.42 5.35
C GLU A 201 -1.77 13.25 6.56
N GLN A 202 -0.62 12.91 7.12
CA GLN A 202 0.03 13.67 8.20
C GLN A 202 0.83 14.89 7.71
N GLY A 203 1.00 15.07 6.40
CA GLY A 203 1.77 16.17 5.81
C GLY A 203 3.29 16.00 5.84
N LEU A 204 3.80 14.83 6.22
CA LEU A 204 5.22 14.45 6.21
C LEU A 204 5.72 14.23 4.77
N LEU A 205 4.90 13.57 3.94
CA LEU A 205 5.15 13.38 2.51
C LEU A 205 4.54 14.53 1.69
N LEU A 206 5.40 15.32 1.06
CA LEU A 206 5.01 16.41 0.18
C LEU A 206 4.56 15.90 -1.19
N LYS A 207 3.30 16.16 -1.53
CA LYS A 207 2.76 15.92 -2.87
C LYS A 207 2.09 17.18 -3.42
N LYS A 208 2.59 17.69 -4.55
CA LYS A 208 2.02 18.87 -5.22
C LYS A 208 1.29 18.53 -6.52
N SER A 209 1.58 17.38 -7.12
CA SER A 209 0.89 16.90 -8.30
C SER A 209 -0.53 16.41 -7.99
N ARG A 210 -1.47 16.70 -8.90
CA ARG A 210 -2.84 16.15 -8.89
C ARG A 210 -2.91 14.69 -9.37
N GLN A 211 -1.81 14.12 -9.84
CA GLN A 211 -1.77 12.72 -10.29
C GLN A 211 -2.03 11.75 -9.13
N ALA A 212 -2.56 10.56 -9.41
CA ALA A 212 -2.80 9.55 -8.37
C ALA A 212 -1.50 9.05 -7.72
N ARG A 213 -0.38 8.98 -8.46
CA ARG A 213 0.93 8.51 -7.98
C ARG A 213 1.47 9.40 -6.86
N LEU A 214 2.02 8.82 -5.80
CA LEU A 214 2.57 9.57 -4.66
C LEU A 214 3.95 10.17 -4.94
N GLN A 215 4.72 9.58 -5.84
CA GLN A 215 6.06 10.02 -6.19
C GLN A 215 6.06 11.15 -7.23
N GLU A 216 7.02 12.06 -7.13
CA GLU A 216 7.24 13.17 -8.05
C GLU A 216 8.44 12.90 -8.98
N PRO A 217 8.36 13.29 -10.26
CA PRO A 217 9.49 13.22 -11.19
C PRO A 217 10.48 14.37 -10.92
N ILE A 218 11.74 14.03 -10.64
CA ILE A 218 12.84 14.97 -10.32
C ILE A 218 14.05 14.66 -11.20
N LYS A 219 14.79 15.69 -11.62
CA LYS A 219 16.12 15.55 -12.20
C LYS A 219 17.14 15.58 -11.06
N PRO A 220 17.77 14.44 -10.72
CA PRO A 220 18.65 14.39 -9.55
C PRO A 220 20.03 15.01 -9.80
N ASN A 221 20.36 15.31 -11.06
CA ASN A 221 21.63 15.89 -11.50
C ASN A 221 21.34 17.05 -12.47
N ILE A 222 21.97 18.21 -12.26
CA ILE A 222 21.83 19.39 -13.13
C ILE A 222 22.29 19.08 -14.56
N SER A 223 23.39 18.33 -14.70
CA SER A 223 23.96 18.02 -16.01
C SER A 223 23.21 16.92 -16.75
N SER A 224 22.32 16.19 -16.08
CA SER A 224 21.60 15.05 -16.67
C SER A 224 20.19 15.43 -17.08
N ASN A 225 19.73 14.86 -18.21
CA ASN A 225 18.33 14.91 -18.61
C ASN A 225 17.51 13.75 -18.04
N GLU A 226 18.14 12.82 -17.32
CA GLU A 226 17.45 11.70 -16.71
C GLU A 226 16.53 12.18 -15.58
N VAL A 227 15.29 11.68 -15.61
CA VAL A 227 14.28 11.97 -14.59
C VAL A 227 14.00 10.68 -13.83
N LYS A 228 14.09 10.75 -12.49
CA LYS A 228 13.75 9.67 -11.58
C LYS A 228 12.55 10.06 -10.73
N ARG A 229 11.91 9.07 -10.11
CA ARG A 229 10.75 9.29 -9.24
C ARG A 229 11.15 9.16 -7.79
N PHE A 230 10.74 10.12 -6.99
CA PHE A 230 11.09 10.20 -5.58
C PHE A 230 9.85 10.46 -4.72
N TYR A 231 9.89 9.94 -3.50
CA TYR A 231 9.05 10.40 -2.40
C TYR A 231 9.71 11.65 -1.82
N ILE A 232 8.93 12.72 -1.67
CA ILE A 232 9.46 14.03 -1.31
C ILE A 232 9.11 14.32 0.13
N PHE A 233 10.10 14.43 1.01
CA PHE A 233 9.91 14.70 2.43
C PHE A 233 10.42 16.07 2.80
N ARG A 234 9.77 16.72 3.75
CA ARG A 234 10.35 17.86 4.46
C ARG A 234 11.00 17.32 5.73
N ILE A 235 12.27 17.62 5.92
CA ILE A 235 13.02 17.21 7.12
C ILE A 235 13.70 18.46 7.64
N ASP A 236 13.25 18.94 8.79
CA ASP A 236 13.85 20.10 9.43
C ASP A 236 15.23 19.73 9.99
N GLY A 237 16.18 20.68 9.97
CA GLY A 237 17.55 20.45 10.45
C GLY A 237 18.56 20.01 9.38
N ILE A 238 18.15 19.76 8.13
CA ILE A 238 19.06 19.52 6.99
C ILE A 238 19.86 20.77 6.58
N ALA A 239 19.69 21.91 7.26
CA ALA A 239 20.35 23.16 6.90
C ALA A 239 21.88 22.98 6.86
N GLN A 240 22.40 22.87 5.64
CA GLN A 240 23.81 22.98 5.33
C GLN A 240 24.20 24.44 5.58
N GLU A 241 25.22 24.63 6.44
CA GLU A 241 25.92 25.92 6.60
C GLU A 241 26.48 26.42 5.26
#